data_AF-A0A4Q5QYS1-F1
#
_entry.id   AF-A0A4Q5QYS1-F1
#
_cell.length_a   1.000
_cell.length_b   1.000
_cell.length_c   1.000
_cell.angle_alpha   90.00
_cell.angle_beta   90.00
_cell.angle_gamma   90.00
#
_symmetry.space_group_name_H-M   'P 1'
#
loop_
_entity.id
_entity.type
_entity.pdbx_description
1 polymer ?
#
loop_
_entity_poly.entity_id
_entity_poly.type
_entity_poly.pdbx_seq_one_letter_code
_entity_poly.pdbx_strand_id
1 'polypeptide(L)' 'MRIISYNVNGIRAAINKGFIEWLKTDPADIICVQETKALRDNVDLQLFGNLKYEDYWFSAQKKGYSGV' A
#
# COMPACT_ATOMS: atom_id res chain seq x y z
N MET A 1 -5.53 1.65 19.08
CA MET A 1 -6.24 1.16 17.90
C MET A 1 -6.76 2.32 17.06
N ARG A 2 -6.06 2.59 15.97
CA ARG A 2 -6.33 3.60 14.96
C ARG A 2 -6.31 2.91 13.60
N ILE A 3 -7.30 3.22 12.77
CA ILE A 3 -7.44 2.68 11.43
C ILE A 3 -7.47 3.85 10.46
N ILE A 4 -6.65 3.79 9.41
CA ILE A 4 -6.66 4.77 8.33
C ILE A 4 -7.13 4.09 7.06
N SER A 5 -8.02 4.76 6.32
CA SER A 5 -8.33 4.40 4.93
C SER A 5 -7.74 5.46 4.02
N TYR A 6 -6.96 5.04 3.03
CA TYR A 6 -6.25 5.95 2.15
C TYR A 6 -6.29 5.49 0.69
N ASN A 7 -6.96 6.28 -0.14
CA ASN A 7 -6.88 6.15 -1.60
C ASN A 7 -5.58 6.79 -2.10
N VAL A 8 -4.67 5.97 -2.61
CA VAL A 8 -3.32 6.41 -3.01
C VAL A 8 -3.19 6.72 -4.50
N ASN A 9 -4.22 6.42 -5.30
CA ASN A 9 -4.22 6.61 -6.75
C ASN A 9 -2.96 6.05 -7.45
N GLY A 10 -2.53 4.85 -7.03
CA GLY A 10 -1.35 4.14 -7.53
C GLY A 10 -0.28 3.96 -6.45
N ILE A 11 -0.14 2.72 -5.95
CA ILE A 11 0.76 2.42 -4.82
C ILE A 11 2.24 2.69 -5.14
N ARG A 12 2.69 2.37 -6.37
CA ARG A 12 4.07 2.67 -6.79
C ARG A 12 4.37 4.17 -6.82
N ALA A 13 3.40 4.97 -7.28
CA ALA A 13 3.54 6.42 -7.29
C ALA A 13 3.56 6.98 -5.86
N ALA A 14 2.75 6.42 -4.96
CA ALA A 14 2.77 6.80 -3.55
C ALA A 14 4.09 6.43 -2.86
N ILE A 15 4.63 5.23 -3.11
CA ILE A 15 5.95 4.81 -2.61
C ILE A 15 7.03 5.81 -3.05
N ASN A 16 7.06 6.16 -4.34
CA ASN A 16 8.02 7.15 -4.87
C ASN A 16 7.85 8.54 -4.24
N LYS A 17 6.67 8.87 -3.72
CA LYS A 17 6.36 10.14 -3.04
C LYS A 17 6.49 10.07 -1.51
N GLY A 18 7.10 9.01 -0.97
CA GLY A 18 7.41 8.90 0.45
C GLY A 18 6.37 8.16 1.29
N PHE A 19 5.50 7.33 0.68
CA PHE A 19 4.54 6.52 1.45
C PHE A 19 5.23 5.65 2.51
N ILE A 20 6.37 5.03 2.19
CA ILE A 20 7.13 4.21 3.15
C ILE A 20 7.69 5.05 4.30
N GLU A 21 8.15 6.27 4.04
CA GLU A 21 8.61 7.17 5.10
C GLU A 21 7.46 7.62 6.00
N TRP A 22 6.27 7.83 5.43
CA TRP A 22 5.07 8.08 6.20
C TRP A 22 4.66 6.89 7.07
N LEU A 23 4.76 5.64 6.57
CA LEU A 23 4.50 4.45 7.36
C LEU A 23 5.44 4.31 8.57
N LYS A 24 6.68 4.79 8.47
CA LYS A 24 7.66 4.78 9.59
C LYS A 24 7.29 5.70 10.74
N THR A 25 6.38 6.66 10.55
CA THR A 25 5.92 7.55 11.63
C THR A 25 4.89 6.89 12.54
N ASP A 26 4.66 5.58 12.38
CA ASP A 26 3.65 4.79 13.09
C ASP A 26 2.24 5.45 13.02
N PRO A 27 1.70 5.69 11.81
CA PRO A 27 0.53 6.52 11.65
C PRO A 27 -0.75 5.83 12.15
N ALA A 28 -0.82 4.49 12.12
CA ALA A 28 -2.00 3.70 12.51
C ALA A 28 -1.66 2.22 12.73
N ASP A 29 -2.52 1.53 13.48
CA ASP A 29 -2.43 0.07 13.69
C ASP A 29 -2.84 -0.71 12.43
N ILE A 30 -3.79 -0.19 11.64
CA ILE A 30 -4.28 -0.78 10.39
C ILE A 30 -4.40 0.30 9.32
N ILE A 31 -3.93 0.00 8.12
CA ILE A 31 -3.95 0.93 6.97
C ILE A 31 -4.60 0.22 5.78
N CYS A 32 -5.79 0.67 5.41
CA CYS A 32 -6.51 0.20 4.24
C CYS A 32 -6.12 1.07 3.05
N VAL A 33 -5.58 0.48 2.00
CA VAL A 33 -5.17 1.19 0.79
C VAL A 33 -6.17 0.93 -0.34
N GLN A 34 -6.52 1.97 -1.11
CA GLN A 34 -7.37 1.82 -2.30
C GLN A 34 -6.72 2.42 -3.54
N GLU A 35 -7.18 1.98 -4.72
CA GLU A 35 -6.62 2.37 -6.01
C GLU A 35 -5.13 2.04 -6.10
N THR A 36 -4.73 0.83 -5.66
CA THR A 36 -3.32 0.41 -5.72
C THR A 36 -2.80 0.38 -7.16
N LYS A 37 -3.67 0.09 -8.14
CA LYS A 37 -3.39 0.03 -9.59
C LYS A 37 -2.19 -0.86 -9.92
N ALA A 38 -1.98 -1.87 -9.09
CA ALA A 38 -0.85 -2.77 -9.17
C ALA A 38 -1.26 -4.21 -8.83
N LEU A 39 -0.60 -5.16 -9.47
CA LEU A 39 -0.57 -6.54 -9.00
C LEU A 39 0.44 -6.63 -7.86
N ARG A 40 0.16 -7.47 -6.86
CA ARG A 40 1.05 -7.72 -5.72
C ARG A 40 2.48 -8.03 -6.15
N ASP A 41 2.67 -8.87 -7.16
CA ASP A 41 3.99 -9.28 -7.67
C ASP A 41 4.77 -8.15 -8.36
N ASN A 42 4.11 -7.03 -8.69
CA ASN A 42 4.72 -5.86 -9.32
C ASN A 42 5.03 -4.74 -8.31
N VAL A 43 5.11 -5.06 -7.03
CA VAL A 43 5.46 -4.16 -5.93
C VAL A 43 6.53 -4.82 -5.09
N ASP A 44 7.55 -4.07 -4.69
CA ASP A 44 8.56 -4.57 -3.75
C ASP A 44 7.96 -4.68 -2.35
N LEU A 45 7.53 -5.88 -1.98
CA LEU A 45 6.89 -6.15 -0.70
C LEU A 45 7.85 -6.14 0.48
N GLN A 46 9.17 -6.21 0.23
CA GLN A 46 10.15 -6.12 1.32
C GLN A 46 10.08 -4.75 2.01
N LEU A 47 9.62 -3.72 1.31
CA LEU A 47 9.40 -2.39 1.88
C LEU A 47 8.42 -2.41 3.06
N PHE A 48 7.35 -3.23 2.98
CA PHE A 48 6.36 -3.36 4.05
C PHE A 48 6.83 -4.37 5.12
N GLY A 49 7.42 -5.49 4.69
CA GLY A 49 7.95 -6.51 5.60
C GLY A 49 9.06 -5.99 6.52
N ASN A 50 9.93 -5.10 6.03
CA ASN A 50 10.97 -4.46 6.84
C ASN A 50 10.40 -3.55 7.93
N LEU A 51 9.18 -3.07 7.76
CA LEU A 51 8.42 -2.31 8.75
C LEU A 51 7.53 -3.20 9.63
N LYS A 52 7.62 -4.53 9.48
CA LYS A 52 6.83 -5.54 10.20
C LYS A 52 5.33 -5.45 9.97
N TYR A 53 4.89 -4.87 8.85
CA TYR A 53 3.50 -4.96 8.42
C TYR A 53 3.22 -6.33 7.82
N GLU A 54 2.04 -6.87 8.12
CA GLU A 54 1.42 -7.93 7.33
C GLU A 54 0.58 -7.31 6.22
N ASP A 55 0.75 -7.80 4.99
CA ASP A 55 0.04 -7.29 3.81
C ASP A 55 -0.99 -8.29 3.28
N TYR A 56 -2.13 -7.76 2.86
CA TYR A 56 -3.19 -8.50 2.17
C TYR A 56 -3.59 -7.68 0.94
N TRP A 57 -3.73 -8.34 -0.22
CA TRP A 57 -3.99 -7.67 -1.50
C TRP A 57 -5.16 -8.31 -2.20
N PHE A 58 -5.97 -7.47 -2.84
CA PHE A 58 -6.98 -7.88 -3.81
C PHE A 58 -6.83 -7.02 -5.06
N SER A 59 -5.90 -7.43 -5.93
CA SER A 59 -5.60 -6.74 -7.17
C SER A 59 -6.69 -6.95 -8.23
N ALA A 60 -6.99 -5.92 -9.02
CA ALA A 60 -7.89 -6.07 -10.15
C ALA A 60 -7.25 -6.90 -11.28
N GLN A 61 -8.09 -7.60 -12.05
CA GLN A 61 -7.65 -8.38 -13.21
C GLN A 61 -7.07 -7.48 -14.33
N LYS A 62 -7.65 -6.29 -14.51
CA LYS A 62 -7.17 -5.31 -15.49
C LYS A 62 -5.94 -4.59 -14.93
N LYS A 63 -4.80 -4.70 -15.64
CA LYS A 63 -3.54 -4.03 -15.26
C LYS A 63 -3.75 -2.50 -15.15
N GLY A 64 -3.19 -1.91 -14.10
CA GLY A 64 -3.21 -0.46 -13.88
C GLY A 64 -4.57 0.11 -13.46
N TYR A 65 -5.53 -0.75 -13.10
CA TYR A 65 -6.90 -0.35 -12.73
C TYR A 65 -7.25 -0.82 -11.32
N SER A 66 -7.92 0.03 -10.53
CA SER A 66 -8.48 -0.30 -9.20
C SER A 66 -7.48 -1.05 -8.29
N GLY A 67 -7.98 -1.96 -7.44
CA GLY A 67 -7.20 -2.77 -6.50
C GLY A 67 -7.15 -2.18 -5.09
N VAL A 68 -7.12 -3.08 -4.11
CA VAL A 68 -6.92 -2.81 -2.68
C VAL A 68 -5.81 -3.67 -2.13
#